data_AF-A0A218P906-F1
#
_entry.id   AF-A0A218P906-F1
#
_cell.length_a   1.000
_cell.length_b   1.000
_cell.length_c   1.000
_cell.angle_alpha   90.00
_cell.angle_beta   90.00
_cell.angle_gamma   90.00
#
_symmetry.space_group_name_H-M   'P 1'
#
loop_
_entity.id
_entity.type
_entity.pdbx_description
1 polymer ?
#
loop_
_entity_poly.entity_id
_entity_poly.type
_entity_poly.pdbx_seq_one_letter_code
_entity_poly.pdbx_strand_id
1 'polypeptide(L)' 'MTRTNSRELTELEKETLRKLAEKALKELEEAYRRIPEADNGKAYLFRGKERVRLMLDILKEG' A
#
# COMPACT_ATOMS: atom_id res chain seq x y z
N MET A 1 -8.72 28.73 -0.57
CA MET A 1 -9.45 27.53 -0.09
C MET A 1 -9.74 26.63 -1.28
N THR A 2 -8.98 25.55 -1.48
CA THR A 2 -9.33 24.51 -2.44
C THR A 2 -10.41 23.61 -1.83
N ARG A 3 -11.61 23.59 -2.39
CA ARG A 3 -12.63 22.59 -2.04
C ARG A 3 -12.14 21.25 -2.58
N THR A 4 -11.71 20.36 -1.70
CA THR A 4 -11.53 18.95 -2.04
C THR A 4 -12.92 18.36 -2.25
N ASN A 5 -13.31 18.14 -3.50
CA ASN A 5 -14.49 17.34 -3.83
C ASN A 5 -14.26 15.93 -3.30
N SER A 6 -14.82 15.62 -2.13
CA SER A 6 -14.79 14.27 -1.56
C SER A 6 -16.01 13.52 -2.12
N ARG A 7 -15.81 12.82 -3.23
CA ARG A 7 -16.78 11.83 -3.73
C ARG A 7 -16.56 10.53 -2.95
N GLU A 8 -17.63 9.89 -2.51
CA GLU A 8 -17.57 8.55 -1.94
C GLU A 8 -17.13 7.52 -3.00
N LEU A 9 -16.21 6.63 -2.60
CA LEU A 9 -15.77 5.52 -3.44
C LEU A 9 -16.87 4.48 -3.54
N THR A 10 -17.13 4.01 -4.75
CA THR A 10 -18.01 2.84 -4.97
C THR A 10 -17.36 1.58 -4.42
N GLU A 11 -18.18 0.58 -4.10
CA GLU A 11 -17.69 -0.72 -3.63
C GLU A 11 -16.75 -1.40 -4.63
N LEU A 12 -16.98 -1.21 -5.95
CA LEU A 12 -16.07 -1.71 -6.99
C LEU A 12 -14.70 -1.00 -6.95
N GLU A 13 -14.69 0.32 -6.71
CA GLU A 13 -13.44 1.08 -6.57
C GLU A 13 -12.69 0.65 -5.31
N LYS A 14 -13.38 0.48 -4.16
CA LYS A 14 -12.79 -0.04 -2.92
C LYS A 14 -12.18 -1.43 -3.12
N GLU A 15 -12.93 -2.34 -3.75
CA GLU A 15 -12.46 -3.70 -4.10
C GLU A 15 -11.22 -3.67 -5.00
N THR A 16 -11.23 -2.81 -6.01
CA THR A 16 -10.10 -2.65 -6.92
C THR A 16 -8.87 -2.13 -6.18
N LEU A 17 -9.04 -1.11 -5.33
CA LEU A 17 -7.96 -0.55 -4.52
C LEU A 17 -7.38 -1.59 -3.56
N ARG A 18 -8.23 -2.41 -2.93
CA ARG A 18 -7.77 -3.48 -2.04
C ARG A 18 -6.90 -4.50 -2.79
N LYS A 19 -7.37 -5.01 -3.95
CA LYS A 19 -6.60 -5.95 -4.77
C LYS A 19 -5.26 -5.38 -5.23
N LEU A 20 -5.24 -4.10 -5.61
CA LEU A 20 -4.01 -3.41 -6.00
C LEU A 20 -3.04 -3.29 -4.81
N ALA A 21 -3.55 -2.92 -3.64
CA ALA A 21 -2.74 -2.79 -2.44
C ALA A 21 -2.22 -4.16 -1.94
N GLU A 22 -3.01 -5.23 -2.02
CA GLU A 22 -2.59 -6.61 -1.72
C GLU A 22 -1.45 -7.06 -2.65
N LYS A 23 -1.60 -6.80 -3.96
CA LYS A 23 -0.57 -7.10 -4.94
C LYS A 23 0.71 -6.31 -4.69
N ALA A 24 0.60 -4.99 -4.44
CA ALA A 24 1.73 -4.14 -4.15
C ALA A 24 2.46 -4.58 -2.87
N LEU A 25 1.71 -4.97 -1.83
CA LEU A 25 2.29 -5.47 -0.59
C LEU A 25 3.12 -6.74 -0.83
N LYS A 26 2.57 -7.70 -1.58
CA LYS A 26 3.27 -8.93 -1.95
C LYS A 26 4.57 -8.64 -2.72
N GLU A 27 4.52 -7.76 -3.72
CA GLU A 27 5.69 -7.38 -4.51
C GLU A 27 6.78 -6.72 -3.65
N LEU A 28 6.38 -5.85 -2.72
CA LEU A 28 7.29 -5.20 -1.77
C LEU A 28 7.92 -6.21 -0.80
N GLU A 29 7.16 -7.20 -0.31
CA GLU A 29 7.68 -8.27 0.56
C GLU A 29 8.66 -9.19 -0.17
N GLU A 30 8.41 -9.50 -1.44
CA GLU A 30 9.35 -10.25 -2.28
C GLU A 30 10.62 -9.44 -2.55
N ALA A 31 10.50 -8.16 -2.90
CA ALA A 31 11.66 -7.29 -3.10
C ALA A 31 12.48 -7.16 -1.82
N TYR A 32 11.82 -6.91 -0.68
CA TYR A 32 12.48 -6.76 0.63
C TYR A 32 13.29 -8.01 1.02
N ARG A 33 12.79 -9.21 0.71
CA ARG A 33 13.49 -10.48 0.95
C ARG A 33 14.72 -10.68 0.07
N ARG A 34 14.74 -10.11 -1.14
CA ARG A 34 15.86 -10.27 -2.09
C ARG A 34 17.02 -9.32 -1.83
N ILE A 35 16.77 -8.20 -1.15
CA ILE A 35 17.79 -7.18 -0.91
C ILE A 35 18.63 -7.51 0.35
N PRO A 36 19.98 -7.47 0.25
CA PRO A 36 20.88 -7.66 1.39
C PRO A 36 20.62 -6.66 2.53
N GLU A 37 20.88 -7.05 3.78
CA GLU A 37 20.68 -6.17 4.95
C GLU A 37 21.53 -4.88 4.90
N ALA A 38 22.72 -4.96 4.31
CA ALA A 38 23.64 -3.82 4.19
C ALA A 38 23.23 -2.80 3.12
N ASP A 39 22.19 -3.10 2.33
CA ASP A 39 21.71 -2.19 1.27
C ASP A 39 20.67 -1.22 1.84
N ASN A 40 20.97 0.07 1.72
CA ASN A 40 20.08 1.16 2.14
C ASN A 40 18.70 1.11 1.46
N GLY A 41 18.59 0.49 0.27
CA GLY A 41 17.33 0.20 -0.42
C GLY A 41 16.36 -0.63 0.42
N LYS A 42 16.87 -1.46 1.35
CA LYS A 42 16.07 -2.27 2.25
C LYS A 42 15.20 -1.43 3.19
N ALA A 43 15.73 -0.32 3.70
CA ALA A 43 14.97 0.60 4.54
C ALA A 43 13.83 1.30 3.77
N TYR A 44 14.03 1.60 2.48
CA TYR A 44 12.98 2.17 1.63
C TYR A 44 11.88 1.15 1.34
N LEU A 45 12.24 -0.10 1.05
CA LEU A 45 11.28 -1.19 0.84
C LEU A 45 10.48 -1.48 2.12
N PHE A 46 11.13 -1.46 3.29
CA PHE A 46 10.44 -1.59 4.58
C PHE A 46 9.37 -0.51 4.76
N ARG A 47 9.73 0.76 4.58
CA ARG A 47 8.76 1.87 4.70
C ARG A 47 7.63 1.79 3.68
N GLY A 48 7.93 1.38 2.45
CA GLY A 48 6.91 1.15 1.43
C GLY A 48 5.90 0.09 1.86
N LYS A 49 6.40 -1.05 2.36
CA LYS A 49 5.59 -2.16 2.88
C LYS A 49 4.64 -1.72 3.99
N GLU A 50 5.15 -0.99 4.98
CA GLU A 50 4.34 -0.53 6.13
C GLU A 50 3.24 0.47 5.71
N ARG A 51 3.51 1.34 4.73
CA ARG A 51 2.48 2.26 4.20
C ARG A 51 1.37 1.51 3.48
N VAL A 52 1.70 0.50 2.68
CA VAL A 52 0.70 -0.30 1.96
C VAL A 52 -0.11 -1.15 2.94
N ARG A 53 0.50 -1.66 4.02
CA ARG A 53 -0.25 -2.32 5.12
C ARG A 53 -1.28 -1.39 5.73
N LEU A 54 -0.89 -0.17 6.11
CA LEU A 54 -1.83 0.82 6.66
C LEU A 54 -2.96 1.16 5.68
N MET A 55 -2.66 1.29 4.38
CA MET A 55 -3.70 1.51 3.37
C MET A 55 -4.68 0.33 3.28
N LEU A 56 -4.19 -0.90 3.37
CA LEU A 56 -5.04 -2.09 3.38
C LEU A 56 -5.93 -2.17 4.62
N ASP A 57 -5.40 -1.78 5.78
CA ASP A 57 -6.16 -1.77 7.02
C ASP A 57 -7.32 -0.77 6.91
N ILE A 58 -7.06 0.44 6.41
CA ILE A 58 -8.11 1.45 6.13
C ILE A 58 -9.16 0.92 5.16
N LEU A 59 -8.74 0.23 4.09
CA LEU A 59 -9.65 -0.32 3.06
C LEU A 59 -10.46 -1.54 3.54
N LYS A 60 -10.09 -2.16 4.67
CA LYS A 60 -10.80 -3.29 5.27
C LYS A 60 -11.74 -2.85 6.39
N GLU A 61 -11.43 -1.76 7.08
CA GLU A 61 -12.21 -1.23 8.19
C GLU A 61 -13.42 -0.36 7.76
N GLY A 62 -13.45 0.16 6.52
CA GLY A 62 -14.54 1.00 5.98
C GLY A 62 -15.15 0.49 4.67
#